data_AF-A0A814TM12-F1
#
_entry.id   AF-A0A814TM12-F1
#
_cell.length_a   1.000
_cell.length_b   1.000
_cell.length_c   1.000
_cell.angle_alpha   90.00
_cell.angle_beta   90.00
_cell.angle_gamma   90.00
#
_symmetry.space_group_name_H-M   'P 1'
#
loop_
_entity.id
_entity.type
_entity.pdbx_description
1 polymer ?
#
loop_
_entity_poly.entity_id
_entity_poly.type
_entity_poly.pdbx_seq_one_letter_code
_entity_poly.pdbx_strand_id
1 'polypeptide(L)'
;MCDTDNNSLTIAPAPIDWLCHFCASFNQFTEKQCKLCGSTLTLSSSNKTNHETTNATRIKTQLQRSNSITVLSLTAYEQQHNDEADAERRFTDILQYCQENGINFVDDQFSPSSRSVGREDMSVVQWLRIQDIADEEKEKKGLWTVMLDPQSDDIEQGHLGDCWLMAALALVTERPQMLSHILLTPIVNRQGIYLVRICHNGLWKTVLLDDYFPCTARKHLAFTKARRQQLFAPLIEKACAKVHGSYSNLCRGSMREGLQLLTGAPSDQITLDQLNDEDNDNRDILWTKLVSACEANLLIGASTGRKDVSKADYDRVHLNRHHVYSVRMTHAISSNERFILLRNPHARSNYTDDDITTQVFQRLQNVNRADPSAGSFWMSWRAFRRFFADLTICSYRDNLFDVRLEGQFTPHAAHSVQAYYFYLDR
;
A
#
# COMPACT_ATOMS: atom_id res chain seq x y z
N MET A 1 -64.15 -24.33 32.76
CA MET A 1 -63.61 -25.65 32.41
C MET A 1 -62.19 -25.44 31.88
N CYS A 2 -61.23 -25.93 32.67
CA CYS A 2 -59.84 -26.29 32.35
C CYS A 2 -58.83 -25.21 31.90
N ASP A 3 -57.91 -24.93 32.83
CA ASP A 3 -56.43 -24.93 32.77
C ASP A 3 -55.68 -24.32 31.58
N THR A 4 -54.68 -23.47 31.87
CA THR A 4 -53.26 -23.86 31.78
C THR A 4 -52.30 -22.74 32.25
N ASP A 5 -51.39 -23.16 33.11
CA ASP A 5 -50.03 -22.72 33.44
C ASP A 5 -49.43 -21.45 32.79
N ASN A 6 -48.95 -20.54 33.64
CA ASN A 6 -47.98 -19.51 33.25
C ASN A 6 -46.79 -19.53 34.22
N ASN A 7 -45.81 -20.37 33.89
CA ASN A 7 -44.56 -20.53 34.63
C ASN A 7 -43.54 -19.51 34.09
N SER A 8 -43.33 -18.40 34.81
CA SER A 8 -42.28 -17.42 34.49
C SER A 8 -40.93 -17.91 35.03
N LEU A 9 -40.10 -18.45 34.15
CA LEU A 9 -38.68 -18.72 34.43
C LEU A 9 -37.84 -17.52 33.96
N THR A 10 -37.45 -16.65 34.90
CA THR A 10 -36.39 -15.66 34.72
C THR A 10 -35.03 -16.36 34.64
N ILE A 11 -34.39 -16.34 33.46
CA ILE A 11 -33.02 -16.80 33.26
C ILE A 11 -32.07 -15.69 33.75
N ALA A 12 -31.26 -15.98 34.76
CA ALA A 12 -30.19 -15.09 35.24
C ALA A 12 -29.05 -15.01 34.19
N PRO A 13 -28.41 -13.83 33.99
CA PRO A 13 -27.30 -13.71 33.04
C PRO A 13 -26.09 -14.54 33.49
N ALA A 14 -25.46 -15.22 32.52
CA ALA A 14 -24.26 -16.02 32.76
C ALA A 14 -23.10 -15.16 33.32
N PRO A 15 -22.29 -15.68 34.25
CA PRO A 15 -21.20 -14.93 34.85
C PRO A 15 -20.13 -14.57 33.82
N ILE A 16 -19.70 -13.32 33.82
CA ILE A 16 -18.68 -12.78 32.90
C ILE A 16 -17.30 -12.98 33.53
N ASP A 17 -16.42 -13.69 32.83
CA ASP A 17 -15.01 -13.84 33.21
C ASP A 17 -14.30 -12.47 33.30
N TRP A 18 -13.31 -12.34 34.19
CA TRP A 18 -12.65 -11.07 34.47
C TRP A 18 -11.19 -11.05 34.02
N LEU A 19 -10.75 -9.88 33.54
CA LEU A 19 -9.38 -9.63 33.13
C LEU A 19 -8.58 -9.09 34.31
N CYS A 20 -7.44 -9.70 34.62
CA CYS A 20 -6.56 -9.21 35.69
C CYS A 20 -5.93 -7.87 35.32
N HIS A 21 -6.13 -6.82 36.14
CA HIS A 21 -5.58 -5.49 35.86
C HIS A 21 -4.05 -5.42 35.97
N PHE A 22 -3.42 -6.35 36.69
CA PHE A 22 -1.96 -6.36 36.89
C PHE A 22 -1.20 -7.11 35.79
N CYS A 23 -1.76 -8.20 35.26
CA CYS A 23 -1.05 -9.04 34.28
C CYS A 23 -1.87 -9.39 33.03
N ALA A 24 -3.09 -8.85 32.91
CA ALA A 24 -3.99 -9.04 31.78
C ALA A 24 -4.37 -10.51 31.47
N SER A 25 -4.25 -11.43 32.43
CA SER A 25 -4.74 -12.80 32.24
C SER A 25 -6.26 -12.85 32.40
N PHE A 26 -6.92 -13.66 31.58
CA PHE A 26 -8.33 -14.01 31.77
C PHE A 26 -8.47 -15.00 32.94
N ASN A 27 -9.36 -14.70 33.87
CA ASN A 27 -9.68 -15.54 35.02
C ASN A 27 -11.19 -15.78 35.06
N GLN A 28 -11.58 -16.95 35.56
CA GLN A 28 -13.00 -17.28 35.68
C GLN A 28 -13.66 -16.39 36.73
N PHE A 29 -14.93 -16.04 36.55
CA PHE A 29 -15.68 -15.23 37.53
C PHE A 29 -15.69 -15.82 38.96
N THR A 30 -15.57 -17.14 39.08
CA THR A 30 -15.49 -17.85 40.38
C THR A 30 -14.17 -17.61 41.11
N GLU A 31 -13.13 -17.14 40.41
CA GLU A 31 -11.78 -16.98 40.95
C GLU A 31 -11.58 -15.55 41.46
N LYS A 32 -11.39 -15.39 42.77
CA LYS A 32 -11.08 -14.08 43.36
C LYS A 32 -9.61 -13.69 43.23
N GLN A 33 -8.73 -14.62 42.87
CA GLN A 33 -7.30 -14.38 42.69
C GLN A 33 -6.87 -14.79 41.30
N CYS A 34 -6.05 -13.95 40.69
CA CYS A 34 -5.49 -14.21 39.39
C CYS A 34 -4.57 -15.43 39.44
N LYS A 35 -4.83 -16.45 38.62
CA LYS A 35 -4.01 -17.67 38.57
C LYS A 35 -2.55 -17.42 38.18
N LEU A 36 -2.30 -16.38 37.39
CA LEU A 36 -0.96 -16.08 36.87
C LEU A 36 -0.08 -15.28 37.86
N CYS A 37 -0.63 -14.24 38.50
CA CYS A 37 0.15 -13.31 39.35
C CYS A 37 -0.32 -13.25 40.81
N GLY A 38 -1.37 -13.98 41.18
CA GLY A 38 -1.91 -14.00 42.55
C GLY A 38 -2.68 -12.76 42.98
N SER A 39 -2.79 -11.72 42.14
CA SER A 39 -3.50 -10.48 42.49
C SER A 39 -4.99 -10.74 42.70
N THR A 40 -5.56 -10.16 43.75
CA THR A 40 -6.98 -10.36 44.09
C THR A 40 -7.87 -9.38 43.31
N LEU A 41 -8.97 -9.87 42.74
CA LEU A 41 -10.02 -9.07 42.11
C LEU A 41 -10.62 -8.11 43.15
N THR A 42 -10.27 -6.83 43.05
CA THR A 42 -10.81 -5.76 43.89
C THR A 42 -11.97 -5.09 43.16
N LEU A 43 -13.20 -5.49 43.49
CA LEU A 43 -14.42 -4.78 43.09
C LEU A 43 -14.46 -3.45 43.87
N SER A 44 -13.91 -2.39 43.30
CA SER A 44 -13.82 -1.10 43.99
C SER A 44 -15.17 -0.38 43.98
N SER A 45 -15.79 -0.33 45.17
CA SER A 45 -16.78 0.69 45.52
C SER A 45 -16.04 1.85 46.15
N SER A 46 -16.21 3.06 45.58
CA SER A 46 -16.12 4.36 46.25
C SER A 46 -14.81 4.74 46.99
N ASN A 47 -14.11 5.73 46.42
CA ASN A 47 -13.25 6.73 47.06
C ASN A 47 -13.09 6.68 48.59
N LYS A 48 -11.84 6.52 49.04
CA LYS A 48 -11.25 7.39 50.07
C LYS A 48 -9.72 7.27 50.04
N THR A 49 -9.10 8.42 49.84
CA THR A 49 -7.69 8.72 50.05
C THR A 49 -7.25 8.32 51.45
N ASN A 50 -6.08 7.68 51.57
CA ASN A 50 -5.16 7.93 52.68
C ASN A 50 -3.73 7.59 52.25
N HIS A 51 -2.85 8.56 52.47
CA HIS A 51 -1.40 8.43 52.43
C HIS A 51 -0.94 7.41 53.47
N GLU A 52 -0.05 6.51 53.08
CA GLU A 52 0.97 5.99 54.00
C GLU A 52 2.21 5.51 53.23
N THR A 53 3.33 6.13 53.59
CA THR A 53 4.72 5.83 53.23
C THR A 53 5.14 4.42 53.67
N THR A 54 5.68 3.59 52.78
CA THR A 54 6.69 2.58 53.15
C THR A 54 7.60 2.17 51.98
N ASN A 55 8.91 2.39 52.20
CA ASN A 55 10.07 1.58 51.82
C ASN A 55 10.13 0.91 50.44
N ALA A 56 10.91 1.55 49.55
CA ALA A 56 11.40 0.99 48.30
C ALA A 56 12.38 -0.17 48.56
N THR A 57 11.87 -1.41 48.51
CA THR A 57 12.72 -2.59 48.34
C THR A 57 12.99 -2.76 46.85
N ARG A 58 14.26 -2.59 46.46
CA ARG A 58 14.76 -2.68 45.09
C ARG A 58 14.63 -4.13 44.59
N ILE A 59 13.47 -4.48 44.02
CA ILE A 59 13.31 -5.72 43.25
C ILE A 59 14.13 -5.56 41.98
N LYS A 60 15.24 -6.30 41.87
CA LYS A 60 15.92 -6.51 40.59
C LYS A 60 15.00 -7.38 39.72
N THR A 61 14.09 -6.75 38.98
CA THR A 61 13.42 -7.42 37.87
C THR A 61 14.45 -7.64 36.77
N GLN A 62 14.96 -8.86 36.71
CA GLN A 62 15.66 -9.35 35.53
C GLN A 62 14.63 -9.35 34.40
N LEU A 63 14.77 -8.42 33.45
CA LEU A 63 13.91 -8.35 32.27
C LEU A 63 14.08 -9.66 31.49
N GLN A 64 13.16 -10.60 31.67
CA GLN A 64 13.05 -11.74 30.78
C GLN A 64 12.37 -11.26 29.51
N ARG A 65 13.06 -11.47 28.38
CA ARG A 65 12.55 -11.14 27.04
C ARG A 65 11.25 -11.92 26.82
N SER A 66 10.13 -11.22 26.77
CA SER A 66 8.82 -11.85 26.58
C SER A 66 8.73 -12.46 25.18
N ASN A 67 8.27 -13.71 25.09
CA ASN A 67 7.99 -14.42 23.82
C ASN A 67 6.82 -13.82 23.02
N SER A 68 6.25 -12.70 23.47
CA SER A 68 5.05 -12.08 22.91
C SER A 68 5.22 -11.61 21.47
N ILE A 69 6.42 -11.15 21.07
CA ILE A 69 6.69 -10.70 19.71
C ILE A 69 6.60 -11.87 18.71
N THR A 70 7.18 -13.02 19.05
CA THR A 70 7.15 -14.22 18.19
C THR A 70 5.74 -14.79 18.06
N VAL A 71 4.96 -14.77 19.14
CA VAL A 71 3.57 -15.24 19.09
C VAL A 71 2.72 -14.35 18.17
N LEU A 72 2.82 -13.02 18.32
CA LEU A 72 2.06 -12.09 17.47
C LEU A 72 2.49 -12.15 15.99
N SER A 73 3.78 -12.35 15.71
CA SER A 73 4.26 -12.55 14.35
C SER A 73 3.72 -13.81 13.70
N LEU A 74 3.70 -14.91 14.47
CA LEU A 74 3.14 -16.18 14.00
C LEU A 74 1.65 -16.02 13.73
N THR A 75 0.90 -15.32 14.59
CA THR A 75 -0.52 -15.09 14.35
C THR A 75 -0.80 -14.25 13.10
N ALA A 76 0.02 -13.23 12.80
CA ALA A 76 -0.17 -12.44 11.58
C ALA A 76 0.14 -13.25 10.30
N TYR A 77 1.19 -14.09 10.35
CA TYR A 77 1.53 -14.99 9.25
C TYR A 77 0.47 -16.09 9.05
N GLU A 78 0.03 -16.72 10.15
CA GLU A 78 -1.05 -17.72 10.14
C GLU A 78 -2.36 -17.10 9.64
N GLN A 79 -2.69 -15.89 10.08
CA GLN A 79 -3.87 -15.17 9.60
C GLN A 79 -3.79 -14.89 8.10
N GLN A 80 -2.65 -14.41 7.61
CA GLN A 80 -2.45 -14.24 6.17
C GLN A 80 -2.65 -15.56 5.41
N HIS A 81 -2.06 -16.66 5.89
CA HIS A 81 -2.19 -17.97 5.24
C HIS A 81 -3.64 -18.47 5.25
N ASN A 82 -4.36 -18.26 6.35
CA ASN A 82 -5.78 -18.60 6.47
C ASN A 82 -6.65 -17.72 5.55
N ASP A 83 -6.40 -16.41 5.49
CA ASP A 83 -7.12 -15.48 4.62
C ASP A 83 -6.90 -15.81 3.13
N GLU A 84 -5.68 -16.22 2.76
CA GLU A 84 -5.35 -16.71 1.42
C GLU A 84 -6.08 -18.02 1.11
N ALA A 85 -6.01 -19.02 1.99
CA ALA A 85 -6.69 -20.29 1.80
C ALA A 85 -8.22 -20.14 1.72
N ASP A 86 -8.81 -19.27 2.54
CA ASP A 86 -10.24 -18.95 2.50
C ASP A 86 -10.62 -18.25 1.20
N ALA A 87 -9.81 -17.33 0.71
CA ALA A 87 -10.05 -16.66 -0.57
C ALA A 87 -9.94 -17.62 -1.76
N GLU A 88 -8.96 -18.52 -1.77
CA GLU A 88 -8.80 -19.56 -2.79
C GLU A 88 -9.97 -20.56 -2.78
N ARG A 89 -10.42 -20.96 -1.58
CA ARG A 89 -11.59 -21.82 -1.44
C ARG A 89 -12.83 -21.15 -2.00
N ARG A 90 -13.12 -19.90 -1.61
CA ARG A 90 -14.25 -19.13 -2.14
C ARG A 90 -14.16 -18.97 -3.66
N PHE A 91 -12.98 -18.66 -4.18
CA PHE A 91 -12.75 -18.57 -5.62
C PHE A 91 -13.14 -19.87 -6.32
N THR A 92 -12.68 -21.01 -5.80
CA THR A 92 -12.95 -22.34 -6.39
C THR A 92 -14.44 -22.68 -6.34
N ASP A 93 -15.08 -22.51 -5.18
CA ASP A 93 -16.49 -22.80 -4.98
C ASP A 93 -17.37 -21.95 -5.92
N ILE A 94 -17.08 -20.65 -6.02
CA ILE A 94 -17.81 -19.70 -6.88
C ILE A 94 -17.55 -20.00 -8.36
N LEU A 95 -16.31 -20.31 -8.73
CA LEU A 95 -15.95 -20.67 -10.10
C LEU A 95 -16.72 -21.91 -10.56
N GLN A 96 -16.73 -22.96 -9.73
CA GLN A 96 -17.47 -24.18 -9.99
C GLN A 96 -18.97 -23.91 -10.13
N TYR A 97 -19.56 -23.19 -9.18
CA TYR A 97 -20.98 -22.84 -9.23
C TYR A 97 -21.34 -22.06 -10.51
N CYS A 98 -20.52 -21.07 -10.88
CA CYS A 98 -20.74 -20.28 -12.09
C CYS A 98 -20.61 -21.12 -13.38
N GLN A 99 -19.69 -22.09 -13.40
CA GLN A 99 -19.52 -23.01 -14.53
C GLN A 99 -20.71 -23.95 -14.68
N GLU A 100 -21.17 -24.57 -13.58
CA GLU A 100 -22.30 -25.50 -13.57
C GLU A 100 -23.61 -24.84 -14.01
N ASN A 101 -23.81 -23.57 -13.64
CA ASN A 101 -25.03 -22.84 -13.94
C ASN A 101 -24.93 -21.97 -15.20
N GLY A 102 -23.76 -21.91 -15.85
CA GLY A 102 -23.56 -21.10 -17.06
C GLY A 102 -23.73 -19.59 -16.84
N ILE A 103 -23.37 -19.09 -15.66
CA ILE A 103 -23.50 -17.67 -15.27
C ILE A 103 -22.12 -17.03 -15.04
N ASN A 104 -22.09 -15.71 -15.00
CA ASN A 104 -20.90 -14.94 -14.61
C ASN A 104 -21.01 -14.48 -13.16
N PHE A 105 -19.89 -14.44 -12.45
CA PHE A 105 -19.83 -13.95 -11.08
C PHE A 105 -20.11 -12.46 -11.01
N VAL A 106 -20.89 -12.04 -10.01
CA VAL A 106 -21.12 -10.64 -9.67
C VAL A 106 -20.73 -10.47 -8.20
N ASP A 107 -19.85 -9.52 -7.93
CA ASP A 107 -19.37 -9.22 -6.59
C ASP A 107 -20.43 -8.40 -5.85
N ASP A 108 -21.16 -9.04 -4.95
CA ASP A 108 -22.22 -8.41 -4.15
C ASP A 108 -21.68 -7.41 -3.12
N GLN A 109 -20.48 -7.65 -2.60
CA GLN A 109 -19.80 -6.76 -1.66
C GLN A 109 -19.28 -5.48 -2.34
N PHE A 110 -19.05 -5.52 -3.65
CA PHE A 110 -18.61 -4.38 -4.44
C PHE A 110 -19.36 -4.30 -5.78
N SER A 111 -20.69 -4.29 -5.68
CA SER A 111 -21.61 -4.34 -6.83
C SER A 111 -21.35 -3.26 -7.88
N PRO A 112 -21.63 -3.52 -9.18
CA PRO A 112 -21.49 -2.54 -10.26
C PRO A 112 -22.58 -1.45 -10.18
N SER A 113 -22.43 -0.54 -9.21
CA SER A 113 -23.40 0.50 -8.88
C SER A 113 -22.71 1.81 -8.50
N SER A 114 -23.50 2.89 -8.39
CA SER A 114 -23.00 4.20 -7.95
C SER A 114 -22.35 4.16 -6.57
N ARG A 115 -22.74 3.22 -5.69
CA ARG A 115 -22.13 3.03 -4.37
C ARG A 115 -20.64 2.69 -4.47
N SER A 116 -20.27 1.82 -5.39
CA SER A 116 -18.87 1.38 -5.59
C SER A 116 -18.02 2.46 -6.26
N VAL A 117 -18.65 3.37 -7.02
CA VAL A 117 -18.01 4.62 -7.48
C VAL A 117 -17.81 5.58 -6.30
N GLY A 118 -18.83 5.73 -5.45
CA GLY A 118 -18.83 6.59 -4.26
C GLY A 118 -19.48 7.94 -4.55
N ARG A 119 -18.67 9.00 -4.69
CA ARG A 119 -19.19 10.30 -5.16
C ARG A 119 -19.63 10.20 -6.62
N GLU A 120 -20.70 10.92 -6.98
CA GLU A 120 -21.18 10.99 -8.36
C GLU A 120 -20.07 11.53 -9.28
N ASP A 121 -19.43 10.62 -10.00
CA ASP A 121 -18.51 10.94 -11.08
C ASP A 121 -19.29 10.89 -12.39
N MET A 122 -19.51 12.07 -12.98
CA MET A 122 -20.27 12.24 -14.22
C MET A 122 -19.65 11.51 -15.43
N SER A 123 -18.38 11.07 -15.32
CA SER A 123 -17.74 10.26 -16.36
C SER A 123 -18.24 8.82 -16.39
N VAL A 124 -18.72 8.28 -15.27
CA VAL A 124 -19.22 6.91 -15.16
C VAL A 124 -20.71 6.88 -15.50
N VAL A 125 -21.05 6.30 -16.64
CA VAL A 125 -22.43 6.21 -17.12
C VAL A 125 -22.97 4.78 -17.03
N GLN A 126 -22.09 3.78 -17.08
CA GLN A 126 -22.45 2.37 -17.10
C GLN A 126 -21.33 1.51 -16.52
N TRP A 127 -21.66 0.28 -16.15
CA TRP A 127 -20.69 -0.76 -15.81
C TRP A 127 -20.73 -1.84 -16.86
N LEU A 128 -19.57 -2.21 -17.40
CA LEU A 128 -19.47 -3.19 -18.48
C LEU A 128 -18.48 -4.28 -18.10
N ARG A 129 -18.75 -5.51 -18.55
CA ARG A 129 -17.75 -6.58 -18.52
C ARG A 129 -16.73 -6.37 -19.63
N ILE A 130 -15.55 -6.98 -19.49
CA ILE A 130 -14.44 -6.85 -20.44
C ILE A 130 -14.85 -7.11 -21.90
N GLN A 131 -15.75 -8.07 -22.13
CA GLN A 131 -16.25 -8.41 -23.46
C GLN A 131 -17.10 -7.32 -24.14
N ASP A 132 -17.68 -6.42 -23.34
CA ASP A 132 -18.59 -5.36 -23.78
C ASP A 132 -17.91 -3.98 -23.83
N ILE A 133 -16.67 -3.87 -23.32
CA ILE A 133 -15.85 -2.66 -23.38
C ILE A 133 -15.35 -2.46 -24.82
N ALA A 134 -15.46 -1.23 -25.32
CA ALA A 134 -15.00 -0.88 -26.65
C ALA A 134 -13.49 -0.66 -26.68
N ASP A 135 -12.88 -1.06 -27.80
CA ASP A 135 -11.45 -0.89 -28.05
C ASP A 135 -11.17 0.52 -28.56
N GLU A 136 -10.38 1.29 -27.82
CA GLU A 136 -9.94 2.62 -28.24
C GLU A 136 -8.88 2.56 -29.34
N GLU A 137 -8.06 1.51 -29.32
CA GLU A 137 -6.99 1.31 -30.29
C GLU A 137 -7.61 0.67 -31.54
N LYS A 138 -7.80 1.46 -32.60
CA LYS A 138 -8.36 1.01 -33.88
C LYS A 138 -7.55 -0.11 -34.57
N GLU A 139 -6.42 -0.52 -34.00
CA GLU A 139 -5.54 -1.56 -34.51
C GLU A 139 -5.83 -2.90 -33.83
N LYS A 140 -6.68 -3.70 -34.50
CA LYS A 140 -7.04 -5.09 -34.16
C LYS A 140 -7.57 -5.28 -32.74
N LYS A 141 -8.86 -5.61 -32.65
CA LYS A 141 -9.49 -6.22 -31.48
C LYS A 141 -8.59 -7.35 -30.95
N GLY A 142 -7.77 -7.04 -29.95
CA GLY A 142 -7.01 -8.02 -29.21
C GLY A 142 -7.96 -8.93 -28.42
N LEU A 143 -7.40 -9.99 -27.86
CA LEU A 143 -8.06 -10.68 -26.76
C LEU A 143 -7.59 -10.02 -25.48
N TRP A 144 -8.52 -9.72 -24.57
CA TRP A 144 -8.17 -9.28 -23.22
C TRP A 144 -7.22 -10.28 -22.56
N THR A 145 -6.21 -9.74 -21.90
CA THR A 145 -5.29 -10.52 -21.06
C THR A 145 -5.27 -9.91 -19.67
N VAL A 146 -4.96 -10.70 -18.64
CA VAL A 146 -4.71 -10.09 -17.33
C VAL A 146 -3.38 -9.35 -17.38
N MET A 147 -2.36 -10.00 -17.92
CA MET A 147 -1.00 -9.52 -17.95
C MET A 147 -0.27 -10.13 -19.15
N LEU A 148 0.29 -9.29 -20.02
CA LEU A 148 1.09 -9.69 -21.17
C LEU A 148 2.33 -8.81 -21.25
N ASP A 149 3.39 -9.22 -20.53
CA ASP A 149 4.62 -8.44 -20.38
C ASP A 149 4.31 -6.99 -19.92
N PRO A 150 3.79 -6.82 -18.69
CA PRO A 150 3.26 -5.54 -18.24
C PRO A 150 4.41 -4.53 -18.12
N GLN A 151 4.25 -3.40 -18.78
CA GLN A 151 5.19 -2.30 -18.73
C GLN A 151 4.57 -1.13 -17.95
N SER A 152 5.43 -0.33 -17.32
CA SER A 152 5.02 0.94 -16.70
C SER A 152 4.26 1.82 -17.69
N ASP A 153 4.72 1.81 -18.94
CA ASP A 153 4.20 2.58 -20.05
C ASP A 153 2.84 2.07 -20.53
N ASP A 154 2.39 0.89 -20.11
CA ASP A 154 1.04 0.45 -20.39
C ASP A 154 0.01 1.18 -19.52
N ILE A 155 0.39 1.70 -18.35
CA ILE A 155 -0.54 2.31 -17.39
C ILE A 155 -0.98 3.67 -17.91
N GLU A 156 -2.28 3.83 -18.11
CA GLU A 156 -2.90 5.11 -18.44
C GLU A 156 -3.92 5.45 -17.36
N GLN A 157 -3.61 6.49 -16.58
CA GLN A 157 -4.52 6.99 -15.56
C GLN A 157 -5.81 7.51 -16.21
N GLY A 158 -6.95 7.16 -15.64
CA GLY A 158 -8.25 7.70 -16.05
C GLY A 158 -8.56 9.04 -15.38
N HIS A 159 -9.85 9.34 -15.19
CA HIS A 159 -10.30 10.61 -14.62
C HIS A 159 -10.20 10.68 -13.08
N LEU A 160 -9.83 9.57 -12.44
CA LEU A 160 -9.73 9.48 -10.98
C LEU A 160 -8.47 10.19 -10.47
N GLY A 161 -8.56 10.81 -9.29
CA GLY A 161 -7.44 11.50 -8.64
C GLY A 161 -6.39 10.59 -7.99
N ASP A 162 -6.22 9.37 -8.47
CA ASP A 162 -5.42 8.30 -7.85
C ASP A 162 -4.01 8.16 -8.44
N CYS A 163 -3.46 9.24 -9.00
CA CYS A 163 -2.12 9.27 -9.60
C CYS A 163 -1.03 8.74 -8.65
N TRP A 164 -1.22 8.88 -7.34
CA TRP A 164 -0.34 8.34 -6.31
C TRP A 164 -0.26 6.80 -6.33
N LEU A 165 -1.37 6.13 -6.62
CA LEU A 165 -1.44 4.67 -6.73
C LEU A 165 -0.87 4.21 -8.06
N MET A 166 -1.21 4.89 -9.17
CA MET A 166 -0.68 4.55 -10.49
C MET A 166 0.83 4.75 -10.60
N ALA A 167 1.35 5.80 -9.94
CA ALA A 167 2.78 6.01 -9.74
C ALA A 167 3.46 4.83 -9.02
N ALA A 168 2.88 4.38 -7.90
CA ALA A 168 3.40 3.23 -7.16
C ALA A 168 3.30 1.94 -7.98
N LEU A 169 2.20 1.75 -8.72
CA LEU A 169 2.02 0.60 -9.60
C LEU A 169 3.07 0.60 -10.72
N ALA A 170 3.34 1.74 -11.33
CA ALA A 170 4.37 1.86 -12.35
C ALA A 170 5.74 1.42 -11.82
N LEU A 171 6.13 1.80 -10.61
CA LEU A 171 7.35 1.31 -9.95
C LEU A 171 7.33 -0.21 -9.75
N VAL A 172 6.22 -0.75 -9.28
CA VAL A 172 6.04 -2.20 -9.06
C VAL A 172 6.12 -2.97 -10.38
N THR A 173 5.61 -2.43 -11.49
CA THR A 173 5.68 -3.08 -12.81
C THR A 173 7.11 -3.23 -13.34
N GLU A 174 8.04 -2.39 -12.87
CA GLU A 174 9.46 -2.55 -13.22
C GLU A 174 10.08 -3.81 -12.60
N ARG A 175 9.37 -4.49 -11.69
CA ARG A 175 9.72 -5.80 -11.12
C ARG A 175 8.59 -6.80 -11.35
N PRO A 176 8.56 -7.50 -12.50
CA PRO A 176 7.45 -8.38 -12.88
C PRO A 176 7.06 -9.42 -11.81
N GLN A 177 8.02 -9.93 -11.02
CA GLN A 177 7.75 -10.87 -9.92
C GLN A 177 6.81 -10.30 -8.85
N MET A 178 6.86 -8.98 -8.60
CA MET A 178 5.98 -8.33 -7.63
C MET A 178 4.54 -8.32 -8.11
N LEU A 179 4.30 -8.12 -9.41
CA LEU A 179 2.96 -8.18 -9.97
C LEU A 179 2.35 -9.58 -9.86
N SER A 180 3.13 -10.65 -9.99
CA SER A 180 2.62 -12.01 -9.77
C SER A 180 2.24 -12.29 -8.32
N HIS A 181 2.84 -11.59 -7.35
CA HIS A 181 2.43 -11.67 -5.94
C HIS A 181 1.13 -10.89 -5.65
N ILE A 182 0.82 -9.89 -6.48
CA ILE A 182 -0.38 -9.06 -6.35
C ILE A 182 -1.56 -9.69 -7.12
N LEU A 183 -1.34 -10.18 -8.33
CA LEU A 183 -2.39 -10.73 -9.20
C LEU A 183 -2.36 -12.26 -9.20
N LEU A 184 -3.19 -12.87 -8.36
CA LEU A 184 -3.21 -14.32 -8.15
C LEU A 184 -3.96 -15.06 -9.27
N THR A 185 -4.80 -14.35 -10.03
CA THR A 185 -5.48 -14.89 -11.22
C THR A 185 -4.84 -14.31 -12.49
N PRO A 186 -3.80 -14.96 -13.07
CA PRO A 186 -3.02 -14.39 -14.17
C PRO A 186 -3.66 -14.57 -15.56
N ILE A 187 -4.83 -15.21 -15.64
CA ILE A 187 -5.48 -15.56 -16.91
C ILE A 187 -6.94 -15.13 -16.88
N VAL A 188 -7.40 -14.59 -18.01
CA VAL A 188 -8.81 -14.25 -18.21
C VAL A 188 -9.65 -15.52 -18.20
N ASN A 189 -10.71 -15.53 -17.41
CA ASN A 189 -11.66 -16.64 -17.32
C ASN A 189 -13.06 -16.18 -17.70
N ARG A 190 -13.86 -17.10 -18.25
CA ARG A 190 -15.21 -16.81 -18.75
C ARG A 190 -16.16 -16.37 -17.63
N GLN A 191 -15.95 -16.84 -16.41
CA GLN A 191 -16.81 -16.52 -15.27
C GLN A 191 -16.56 -15.09 -14.75
N GLY A 192 -15.46 -14.45 -15.15
CA GLY A 192 -15.13 -13.07 -14.79
C GLY A 192 -14.67 -12.93 -13.34
N ILE A 193 -14.00 -13.93 -12.76
CA ILE A 193 -13.60 -13.95 -11.34
C ILE A 193 -12.10 -13.73 -11.20
N TYR A 194 -11.65 -12.84 -10.33
CA TYR A 194 -10.23 -12.54 -10.14
C TYR A 194 -9.88 -12.40 -8.66
N LEU A 195 -8.68 -12.85 -8.28
CA LEU A 195 -8.09 -12.65 -6.97
C LEU A 195 -6.93 -11.65 -7.05
N VAL A 196 -6.98 -10.63 -6.21
CA VAL A 196 -5.96 -9.58 -6.11
C VAL A 196 -5.55 -9.40 -4.65
N ARG A 197 -4.25 -9.41 -4.38
CA ARG A 197 -3.68 -9.27 -3.04
C ARG A 197 -3.25 -7.83 -2.79
N ILE A 198 -3.76 -7.22 -1.73
CA ILE A 198 -3.46 -5.84 -1.32
C ILE A 198 -3.08 -5.81 0.16
N CYS A 199 -2.06 -5.05 0.53
CA CYS A 199 -1.61 -4.89 1.92
C CYS A 199 -2.21 -3.63 2.56
N HIS A 200 -3.36 -3.76 3.21
CA HIS A 200 -4.04 -2.62 3.83
C HIS A 200 -3.83 -2.58 5.34
N ASN A 201 -3.43 -1.43 5.87
CA ASN A 201 -3.07 -1.23 7.27
C ASN A 201 -2.02 -2.23 7.79
N GLY A 202 -1.09 -2.60 6.91
CA GLY A 202 -0.07 -3.58 7.24
C GLY A 202 -0.58 -5.01 7.34
N LEU A 203 -1.75 -5.35 6.80
CA LEU A 203 -2.23 -6.73 6.69
C LEU A 203 -2.51 -7.07 5.23
N TRP A 204 -2.00 -8.22 4.78
CA TRP A 204 -2.30 -8.73 3.46
C TRP A 204 -3.75 -9.24 3.39
N LYS A 205 -4.47 -8.80 2.37
CA LYS A 205 -5.85 -9.20 2.09
C LYS A 205 -5.93 -9.71 0.67
N THR A 206 -6.49 -10.90 0.50
CA THR A 206 -6.79 -11.46 -0.82
C THR A 206 -8.23 -11.12 -1.20
N VAL A 207 -8.38 -10.25 -2.19
CA VAL A 207 -9.63 -9.62 -2.61
C VAL A 207 -10.18 -10.36 -3.82
N LEU A 208 -11.37 -10.94 -3.67
CA LEU A 208 -12.16 -11.50 -4.77
C LEU A 208 -12.89 -10.38 -5.51
N LEU A 209 -12.83 -10.36 -6.84
CA LEU A 209 -13.43 -9.38 -7.73
C LEU A 209 -14.17 -10.04 -8.89
N ASP A 210 -15.21 -9.36 -9.39
CA ASP A 210 -15.73 -9.59 -10.73
C ASP A 210 -15.02 -8.70 -11.78
N ASP A 211 -15.33 -8.86 -13.06
CA ASP A 211 -14.78 -8.08 -14.18
C ASP A 211 -15.71 -6.98 -14.73
N TYR A 212 -16.68 -6.53 -13.94
CA TYR A 212 -17.39 -5.30 -14.25
C TYR A 212 -16.51 -4.08 -13.96
N PHE A 213 -16.39 -3.17 -14.91
CA PHE A 213 -15.66 -1.91 -14.73
C PHE A 213 -16.52 -0.69 -15.01
N PRO A 214 -16.31 0.43 -14.29
CA PRO A 214 -16.92 1.72 -14.62
C PRO A 214 -16.51 2.18 -16.01
N CYS A 215 -17.49 2.55 -16.83
CA CYS A 215 -17.29 2.95 -18.21
C CYS A 215 -18.04 4.22 -18.57
N THR A 216 -17.46 4.95 -19.51
CA THR A 216 -18.05 6.14 -20.12
C THR A 216 -19.20 5.77 -21.05
N ALA A 217 -19.96 6.77 -21.51
CA ALA A 217 -21.01 6.56 -22.53
C ALA A 217 -20.47 5.93 -23.83
N ARG A 218 -19.17 6.10 -24.14
CA ARG A 218 -18.49 5.49 -25.29
C ARG A 218 -18.06 4.05 -25.07
N LYS A 219 -18.39 3.46 -23.91
CA LYS A 219 -17.98 2.10 -23.50
C LYS A 219 -16.46 1.94 -23.30
N HIS A 220 -15.76 3.03 -22.99
CA HIS A 220 -14.35 2.96 -22.59
C HIS A 220 -14.26 2.97 -21.07
N LEU A 221 -13.21 2.36 -20.52
CA LEU A 221 -12.90 2.43 -19.08
C LEU A 221 -12.87 3.91 -18.64
N ALA A 222 -13.59 4.23 -17.57
CA ALA A 222 -13.67 5.60 -17.06
C ALA A 222 -12.45 5.98 -16.20
N PHE A 223 -11.91 4.99 -15.49
CA PHE A 223 -10.74 5.10 -14.62
C PHE A 223 -9.50 4.49 -15.28
N THR A 224 -8.56 3.97 -14.49
CA THR A 224 -7.31 3.44 -15.02
C THR A 224 -7.54 2.37 -16.08
N LYS A 225 -6.73 2.41 -17.13
CA LYS A 225 -6.63 1.38 -18.15
C LYS A 225 -5.17 0.96 -18.35
N ALA A 226 -4.99 -0.22 -18.93
CA ALA A 226 -3.69 -0.65 -19.42
C ALA A 226 -3.73 -0.87 -20.93
N ARG A 227 -2.72 -0.37 -21.65
CA ARG A 227 -2.55 -0.57 -23.09
C ARG A 227 -2.51 -2.06 -23.44
N ARG A 228 -2.76 -2.38 -24.71
CA ARG A 228 -2.78 -3.75 -25.24
C ARG A 228 -3.86 -4.63 -24.59
N GLN A 229 -4.96 -4.02 -24.15
CA GLN A 229 -6.11 -4.69 -23.52
C GLN A 229 -5.70 -5.59 -22.34
N GLN A 230 -4.92 -5.02 -21.43
CA GLN A 230 -4.50 -5.70 -20.22
C GLN A 230 -5.38 -5.29 -19.03
N LEU A 231 -5.57 -6.20 -18.06
CA LEU A 231 -6.40 -5.96 -16.88
C LEU A 231 -5.62 -5.71 -15.59
N PHE A 232 -4.29 -5.84 -15.60
CA PHE A 232 -3.49 -5.73 -14.37
C PHE A 232 -3.76 -4.42 -13.60
N ALA A 233 -3.72 -3.28 -14.29
CA ALA A 233 -3.93 -1.98 -13.65
C ALA A 233 -5.40 -1.76 -13.23
N PRO A 234 -6.41 -1.98 -14.09
CA PRO A 234 -7.82 -1.89 -13.69
C PRO A 234 -8.20 -2.80 -12.52
N LEU A 235 -7.70 -4.05 -12.48
CA LEU A 235 -7.99 -5.00 -11.41
C LEU A 235 -7.37 -4.57 -10.08
N ILE A 236 -6.12 -4.08 -10.10
CA ILE A 236 -5.44 -3.57 -8.90
C ILE A 236 -6.13 -2.31 -8.37
N GLU A 237 -6.46 -1.37 -9.24
CA GLU A 237 -7.22 -0.16 -8.88
C GLU A 237 -8.57 -0.54 -8.25
N LYS A 238 -9.31 -1.47 -8.85
CA LYS A 238 -10.58 -1.96 -8.33
C LYS A 238 -10.44 -2.66 -6.98
N ALA A 239 -9.40 -3.48 -6.78
CA ALA A 239 -9.11 -4.13 -5.51
C ALA A 239 -8.86 -3.10 -4.40
N CYS A 240 -8.04 -2.08 -4.70
CA CYS A 240 -7.82 -0.95 -3.80
C CYS A 240 -9.12 -0.22 -3.50
N ALA A 241 -9.95 0.07 -4.51
CA ALA A 241 -11.23 0.74 -4.34
C ALA A 241 -12.18 -0.06 -3.44
N LYS A 242 -12.26 -1.39 -3.63
CA LYS A 242 -13.06 -2.29 -2.79
C LYS A 242 -12.59 -2.27 -1.33
N VAL A 243 -11.28 -2.37 -1.10
CA VAL A 243 -10.71 -2.33 0.26
C VAL A 243 -10.97 -1.00 0.95
N HIS A 244 -10.94 0.11 0.20
CA HIS A 244 -11.22 1.45 0.71
C HIS A 244 -12.72 1.82 0.66
N GLY A 245 -13.58 0.92 0.16
CA GLY A 245 -15.03 1.04 0.10
C GLY A 245 -15.62 1.71 -1.15
N SER A 246 -14.86 2.50 -1.91
CA SER A 246 -15.28 3.05 -3.22
C SER A 246 -14.10 3.60 -4.02
N TYR A 247 -14.27 3.78 -5.33
CA TYR A 247 -13.26 4.45 -6.17
C TYR A 247 -12.98 5.88 -5.71
N SER A 248 -14.01 6.63 -5.31
CA SER A 248 -13.83 8.02 -4.85
C SER A 248 -12.95 8.16 -3.59
N ASN A 249 -12.80 7.09 -2.81
CA ASN A 249 -11.90 7.07 -1.66
C ASN A 249 -10.42 6.94 -2.05
N LEU A 250 -10.12 6.67 -3.33
CA LEU A 250 -8.76 6.67 -3.87
C LEU A 250 -8.31 8.03 -4.41
N CYS A 251 -9.19 9.04 -4.49
CA CYS A 251 -8.90 10.33 -5.11
C CYS A 251 -7.74 11.12 -4.48
N ARG A 252 -7.25 10.73 -3.30
CA ARG A 252 -6.12 11.39 -2.63
C ARG A 252 -5.32 10.36 -1.86
N GLY A 253 -4.01 10.44 -2.00
CA GLY A 253 -3.05 9.63 -1.28
C GLY A 253 -1.64 10.06 -1.64
N SER A 254 -0.67 9.36 -1.06
CA SER A 254 0.75 9.55 -1.28
C SER A 254 1.35 8.31 -1.94
N MET A 255 2.41 8.48 -2.72
CA MET A 255 3.11 7.32 -3.31
C MET A 255 3.61 6.35 -2.23
N ARG A 256 3.96 6.87 -1.04
CA ARG A 256 4.29 6.05 0.13
C ARG A 256 3.17 5.05 0.44
N GLU A 257 1.94 5.53 0.54
CA GLU A 257 0.77 4.67 0.78
C GLU A 257 0.57 3.68 -0.37
N GLY A 258 0.78 4.12 -1.62
CA GLY A 258 0.65 3.25 -2.79
C GLY A 258 1.64 2.09 -2.76
N LEU A 259 2.91 2.37 -2.44
CA LEU A 259 3.94 1.35 -2.30
C LEU A 259 3.65 0.43 -1.11
N GLN A 260 3.16 0.96 0.01
CA GLN A 260 2.75 0.13 1.15
C GLN A 260 1.59 -0.80 0.79
N LEU A 261 0.59 -0.32 0.04
CA LEU A 261 -0.55 -1.13 -0.40
C LEU A 261 -0.13 -2.26 -1.33
N LEU A 262 0.78 -2.00 -2.27
CA LEU A 262 1.16 -2.97 -3.30
C LEU A 262 2.28 -3.93 -2.85
N THR A 263 3.15 -3.48 -1.95
CA THR A 263 4.36 -4.24 -1.58
C THR A 263 4.32 -4.75 -0.15
N GLY A 264 3.47 -4.17 0.71
CA GLY A 264 3.49 -4.41 2.15
C GLY A 264 4.75 -3.95 2.86
N ALA A 265 5.72 -3.35 2.16
CA ALA A 265 7.02 -2.99 2.70
C ALA A 265 7.00 -1.59 3.35
N PRO A 266 7.84 -1.38 4.39
CA PRO A 266 8.08 -0.04 4.94
C PRO A 266 8.56 0.90 3.84
N SER A 267 7.90 2.05 3.73
CA SER A 267 8.22 3.08 2.75
C SER A 267 8.42 4.40 3.46
N ASP A 268 9.55 5.06 3.19
CA ASP A 268 9.89 6.40 3.65
C ASP A 268 9.57 7.43 2.58
N GLN A 269 9.06 8.59 2.98
CA GLN A 269 8.85 9.76 2.14
C GLN A 269 9.60 10.92 2.80
N ILE A 270 10.46 11.55 2.01
CA ILE A 270 11.30 12.67 2.39
C ILE A 270 10.81 13.87 1.59
N THR A 271 10.27 14.86 2.31
CA THR A 271 9.84 16.14 1.74
C THR A 271 11.07 16.99 1.46
N LEU A 272 11.35 17.26 0.19
CA LEU A 272 12.52 18.05 -0.24
C LEU A 272 12.31 19.55 -0.01
N ASP A 273 11.06 20.02 0.01
CA ASP A 273 10.71 21.44 0.28
C ASP A 273 11.13 21.91 1.68
N GLN A 274 11.28 20.98 2.63
CA GLN A 274 11.57 21.26 4.04
C GLN A 274 13.07 21.24 4.37
N LEU A 275 13.91 20.92 3.38
CA LEU A 275 15.35 20.89 3.56
C LEU A 275 15.89 22.30 3.27
N ASN A 276 16.38 22.97 4.32
CA ASN A 276 17.06 24.25 4.16
C ASN A 276 18.28 24.06 3.23
N ASP A 277 18.33 24.83 2.15
CA ASP A 277 19.41 24.74 1.16
C ASP A 277 20.80 25.11 1.73
N GLU A 278 20.84 25.78 2.89
CA GLU A 278 22.06 26.23 3.58
C GLU A 278 22.76 25.13 4.39
N ASP A 279 22.08 24.05 4.78
CA ASP A 279 22.65 22.98 5.60
C ASP A 279 23.35 21.93 4.72
N ASN A 280 24.63 22.13 4.43
CA ASN A 280 25.39 21.25 3.53
C ASN A 280 25.39 19.77 3.99
N ASP A 281 25.46 19.53 5.30
CA ASP A 281 25.47 18.18 5.88
C ASP A 281 24.18 17.40 5.58
N ASN A 282 23.01 18.07 5.64
CA ASN A 282 21.73 17.45 5.30
C ASN A 282 21.68 17.02 3.83
N ARG A 283 22.35 17.76 2.93
CA ARG A 283 22.40 17.46 1.49
C ARG A 283 23.23 16.22 1.21
N ASP A 284 24.33 16.05 1.94
CA ASP A 284 25.21 14.89 1.81
C ASP A 284 24.62 13.64 2.44
N ILE A 285 23.91 13.77 3.57
CA ILE A 285 23.17 12.66 4.18
C ILE A 285 22.06 12.17 3.25
N LEU A 286 21.27 13.07 2.67
CA LEU A 286 20.22 12.70 1.73
C LEU A 286 20.77 12.02 0.48
N TRP A 287 21.84 12.57 -0.10
CA TRP A 287 22.51 11.96 -1.23
C TRP A 287 23.03 10.56 -0.87
N THR A 288 23.66 10.39 0.28
CA THR A 288 24.16 9.10 0.77
C THR A 288 23.02 8.10 0.96
N LYS A 289 21.89 8.52 1.54
CA LYS A 289 20.69 7.67 1.67
C LYS A 289 20.16 7.23 0.30
N LEU A 290 20.14 8.14 -0.68
CA LEU A 290 19.70 7.83 -2.03
C LEU A 290 20.66 6.85 -2.74
N VAL A 291 21.97 7.08 -2.66
CA VAL A 291 23.00 6.17 -3.19
C VAL A 291 22.83 4.77 -2.59
N SER A 292 22.75 4.68 -1.26
CA SER A 292 22.56 3.41 -0.57
C SER A 292 21.28 2.69 -1.00
N ALA A 293 20.18 3.44 -1.19
CA ALA A 293 18.92 2.86 -1.67
C ALA A 293 19.02 2.36 -3.12
N CYS A 294 19.72 3.07 -4.00
CA CYS A 294 19.96 2.63 -5.38
C CYS A 294 20.86 1.38 -5.43
N GLU A 295 21.95 1.36 -4.65
CA GLU A 295 22.88 0.22 -4.57
C GLU A 295 22.22 -1.04 -3.99
N ALA A 296 21.32 -0.85 -3.02
CA ALA A 296 20.50 -1.93 -2.47
C ALA A 296 19.35 -2.35 -3.41
N ASN A 297 19.26 -1.76 -4.61
CA ASN A 297 18.20 -1.98 -5.59
C ASN A 297 16.82 -1.90 -4.92
N LEU A 298 16.54 -0.81 -4.20
CA LEU A 298 15.23 -0.54 -3.60
C LEU A 298 14.28 0.11 -4.63
N LEU A 299 12.98 0.09 -4.34
CA LEU A 299 12.01 0.83 -5.14
C LEU A 299 12.04 2.30 -4.73
N ILE A 300 12.35 3.19 -5.67
CA ILE A 300 12.51 4.61 -5.38
C ILE A 300 11.70 5.42 -6.38
N GLY A 301 10.79 6.24 -5.88
CA GLY A 301 10.03 7.18 -6.69
C GLY A 301 10.24 8.61 -6.23
N ALA A 302 10.12 9.55 -7.15
CA ALA A 302 10.23 10.97 -6.87
C ALA A 302 9.09 11.72 -7.53
N SER A 303 8.49 12.68 -6.83
CA SER A 303 7.37 13.48 -7.35
C SER A 303 7.75 14.94 -7.54
N THR A 304 7.33 15.51 -8.66
CA THR A 304 7.45 16.94 -8.96
C THR A 304 6.23 17.71 -8.47
N GLY A 305 6.32 19.04 -8.45
CA GLY A 305 5.21 19.90 -8.04
C GLY A 305 5.51 20.78 -6.83
N ARG A 306 6.78 21.14 -6.64
CA ARG A 306 7.21 22.13 -5.67
C ARG A 306 6.39 23.42 -5.80
N LYS A 307 5.97 23.98 -4.67
CA LYS A 307 5.07 25.15 -4.65
C LYS A 307 5.75 26.44 -5.09
N ASP A 308 7.06 26.53 -4.86
CA ASP A 308 7.92 27.68 -5.19
C ASP A 308 8.42 27.68 -6.64
N VAL A 309 8.13 26.63 -7.41
CA VAL A 309 8.53 26.54 -8.82
C VAL A 309 7.36 26.80 -9.75
N SER A 310 7.56 27.76 -10.66
CA SER A 310 6.53 28.15 -11.62
C SER A 310 6.33 27.10 -12.71
N LYS A 311 5.13 27.04 -13.31
CA LYS A 311 4.87 26.16 -14.46
C LYS A 311 5.84 26.43 -15.62
N ALA A 312 6.18 27.70 -15.87
CA ALA A 312 7.10 28.09 -16.93
C ALA A 312 8.52 27.52 -16.73
N ASP A 313 8.97 27.35 -15.49
CA ASP A 313 10.27 26.73 -15.19
C ASP A 313 10.29 25.23 -15.54
N TYR A 314 9.19 24.51 -15.26
CA TYR A 314 9.03 23.11 -15.67
C TYR A 314 8.97 22.96 -17.19
N ASP A 315 8.19 23.82 -17.86
CA ASP A 315 8.02 23.79 -19.31
C ASP A 315 9.36 24.07 -20.04
N ARG A 316 10.19 24.99 -19.50
CA ARG A 316 11.51 25.34 -20.06
C ARG A 316 12.48 24.16 -20.11
N VAL A 317 12.42 23.28 -19.12
CA VAL A 317 13.30 22.09 -19.03
C VAL A 317 12.61 20.81 -19.52
N HIS A 318 11.39 20.92 -20.03
CA HIS A 318 10.57 19.80 -20.48
C HIS A 318 10.34 18.71 -19.42
N LEU A 319 10.14 19.12 -18.17
CA LEU A 319 9.81 18.23 -17.05
C LEU A 319 8.32 18.34 -16.72
N ASN A 320 7.62 17.21 -16.55
CA ASN A 320 6.21 17.22 -16.21
C ASN A 320 6.03 17.66 -14.75
N ARG A 321 5.16 18.66 -14.53
CA ARG A 321 4.77 19.12 -13.19
C ARG A 321 3.70 18.20 -12.60
N HIS A 322 3.71 18.01 -11.28
CA HIS A 322 2.78 17.12 -10.56
C HIS A 322 2.82 15.69 -11.09
N HIS A 323 4.03 15.22 -11.41
CA HIS A 323 4.27 13.93 -12.02
C HIS A 323 5.24 13.09 -11.19
N VAL A 324 5.19 11.79 -11.37
CA VAL A 324 6.07 10.84 -10.69
C VAL A 324 7.06 10.21 -11.66
N TYR A 325 8.29 10.08 -11.18
CA TYR A 325 9.40 9.44 -11.87
C TYR A 325 10.01 8.35 -11.01
N SER A 326 10.48 7.27 -11.62
CA SER A 326 11.28 6.25 -10.92
C SER A 326 12.75 6.68 -10.88
N VAL A 327 13.39 6.54 -9.72
CA VAL A 327 14.83 6.78 -9.57
C VAL A 327 15.55 5.46 -9.75
N ARG A 328 16.35 5.37 -10.81
CA ARG A 328 16.97 4.12 -11.26
C ARG A 328 18.41 4.01 -10.77
N MET A 329 19.14 5.12 -10.78
CA MET A 329 20.56 5.12 -10.45
C MET A 329 21.02 6.49 -9.98
N THR A 330 22.07 6.51 -9.16
CA THR A 330 22.88 7.69 -8.85
C THR A 330 24.28 7.53 -9.38
N HIS A 331 24.90 8.60 -9.85
CA HIS A 331 26.31 8.62 -10.23
C HIS A 331 26.96 9.95 -9.83
N ALA A 332 28.15 9.88 -9.23
CA ALA A 332 28.94 11.05 -8.86
C ALA A 332 30.27 11.02 -9.62
N ILE A 333 30.58 12.11 -10.33
CA ILE A 333 31.88 12.33 -11.00
C ILE A 333 32.85 13.00 -10.02
N SER A 334 32.35 13.93 -9.21
CA SER A 334 33.08 14.63 -8.16
C SER A 334 32.12 14.94 -7.00
N SER A 335 32.63 15.51 -5.90
CA SER A 335 31.79 15.87 -4.74
C SER A 335 30.66 16.84 -5.11
N ASN A 336 30.87 17.70 -6.12
CA ASN A 336 29.91 18.71 -6.58
C ASN A 336 29.16 18.30 -7.86
N GLU A 337 29.62 17.28 -8.58
CA GLU A 337 28.98 16.80 -9.82
C GLU A 337 28.31 15.45 -9.57
N ARG A 338 27.04 15.52 -9.16
CA ARG A 338 26.19 14.39 -8.80
C ARG A 338 24.98 14.35 -9.74
N PHE A 339 24.65 13.17 -10.23
CA PHE A 339 23.62 12.96 -11.23
C PHE A 339 22.72 11.79 -10.86
N ILE A 340 21.45 11.92 -11.19
CA ILE A 340 20.42 10.91 -10.97
C ILE A 340 19.87 10.48 -12.33
N LEU A 341 19.77 9.18 -12.55
CA LEU A 341 19.04 8.59 -13.67
C LEU A 341 17.59 8.40 -13.23
N LEU A 342 16.70 9.13 -13.88
CA LEU A 342 15.26 9.06 -13.69
C LEU A 342 14.61 8.36 -14.89
N ARG A 343 13.46 7.74 -14.68
CA ARG A 343 12.61 7.26 -15.78
C ARG A 343 11.20 7.80 -15.65
N ASN A 344 10.68 8.29 -16.77
CA ASN A 344 9.28 8.66 -16.92
C ASN A 344 8.46 7.42 -17.32
N PRO A 345 7.47 6.99 -16.52
CA PRO A 345 6.68 5.81 -16.85
C PRO A 345 5.67 6.01 -17.98
N HIS A 346 5.38 7.24 -18.43
CA HIS A 346 4.31 7.46 -19.43
C HIS A 346 4.81 7.98 -20.80
N ALA A 347 6.10 8.26 -20.96
CA ALA A 347 6.62 8.84 -22.20
C ALA A 347 8.15 8.78 -22.32
N ARG A 348 8.64 8.98 -23.55
CA ARG A 348 10.02 9.44 -23.77
C ARG A 348 10.21 10.79 -23.11
N SER A 349 11.28 10.93 -22.33
CA SER A 349 11.64 12.21 -21.71
C SER A 349 12.44 13.06 -22.69
N ASN A 350 11.99 14.30 -22.89
CA ASN A 350 12.75 15.32 -23.62
C ASN A 350 13.43 16.30 -22.64
N TYR A 351 13.63 15.87 -21.39
CA TYR A 351 14.21 16.70 -20.35
C TYR A 351 15.59 17.24 -20.77
N THR A 352 15.82 18.50 -20.47
CA THR A 352 17.09 19.20 -20.74
C THR A 352 17.65 19.79 -19.46
N ASP A 353 18.96 19.64 -19.26
CA ASP A 353 19.68 20.14 -18.10
C ASP A 353 20.97 20.83 -18.53
N ASP A 354 21.10 22.11 -18.26
CA ASP A 354 22.28 22.90 -18.61
C ASP A 354 23.54 22.40 -17.86
N ASP A 355 23.37 21.72 -16.71
CA ASP A 355 24.49 21.13 -15.96
C ASP A 355 25.05 19.87 -16.65
N ILE A 356 24.34 19.30 -17.63
CA ILE A 356 24.74 18.09 -18.35
C ILE A 356 25.32 18.47 -19.71
N THR A 357 26.59 18.87 -19.70
CA THR A 357 27.35 19.15 -20.94
C THR A 357 27.55 17.89 -21.78
N THR A 358 27.89 18.03 -23.06
CA THR A 358 28.18 16.90 -23.96
C THR A 358 29.23 15.94 -23.40
N GLN A 359 30.25 16.46 -22.72
CA GLN A 359 31.31 15.65 -22.12
C GLN A 359 30.81 14.85 -20.91
N VAL A 360 30.00 15.48 -20.04
CA VAL A 360 29.37 14.81 -18.89
C VAL A 360 28.40 13.74 -19.39
N PHE A 361 27.58 14.06 -20.38
CA PHE A 361 26.63 13.11 -20.98
C PHE A 361 27.32 11.87 -21.55
N GLN A 362 28.46 12.02 -22.24
CA GLN A 362 29.26 10.89 -22.73
C GLN A 362 29.76 9.99 -21.58
N ARG A 363 30.18 10.58 -20.45
CA ARG A 363 30.58 9.81 -19.25
C ARG A 363 29.39 9.06 -18.66
N LEU A 364 28.25 9.72 -18.48
CA LEU A 364 27.03 9.12 -17.94
C LEU A 364 26.49 7.99 -18.84
N GLN A 365 26.56 8.15 -20.17
CA GLN A 365 26.21 7.08 -21.10
C GLN A 365 27.11 5.85 -20.96
N ASN A 366 28.41 6.04 -20.70
CA ASN A 366 29.32 4.91 -20.48
C ASN A 366 28.95 4.11 -19.22
N VAL A 367 28.36 4.77 -18.21
CA VAL A 367 27.87 4.13 -16.99
C VAL A 367 26.55 3.39 -17.25
N ASN A 368 25.61 3.99 -17.98
CA ASN A 368 24.30 3.41 -18.27
C ASN A 368 24.22 2.61 -19.59
N ARG A 369 25.31 1.96 -20.03
CA ARG A 369 25.32 1.22 -21.31
C ARG A 369 24.32 0.04 -21.38
N ALA A 370 23.84 -0.42 -20.23
CA ALA A 370 23.04 -1.64 -20.10
C ALA A 370 21.51 -1.45 -20.23
N ASP A 371 20.99 -0.23 -20.05
CA ASP A 371 19.53 0.00 -20.05
C ASP A 371 19.15 1.29 -20.80
N PRO A 372 18.97 1.22 -22.14
CA PRO A 372 18.33 2.28 -22.92
C PRO A 372 16.80 2.15 -22.82
N SER A 373 16.26 2.09 -21.60
CA SER A 373 14.81 2.09 -21.39
C SER A 373 14.21 3.37 -21.93
N ALA A 374 13.14 3.24 -22.72
CA ALA A 374 12.38 4.38 -23.21
C ALA A 374 11.93 5.23 -22.01
N GLY A 375 12.17 6.54 -22.09
CA GLY A 375 11.78 7.46 -21.00
C GLY A 375 12.83 7.72 -19.93
N SER A 376 13.98 7.05 -19.96
CA SER A 376 15.09 7.29 -19.02
C SER A 376 15.93 8.52 -19.40
N PHE A 377 16.29 9.34 -18.41
CA PHE A 377 17.08 10.55 -18.60
C PHE A 377 17.90 10.88 -17.35
N TRP A 378 19.06 11.52 -17.56
CA TRP A 378 19.90 12.01 -16.48
C TRP A 378 19.50 13.41 -16.04
N MET A 379 19.65 13.70 -14.76
CA MET A 379 19.39 14.99 -14.14
C MET A 379 20.48 15.31 -13.11
N SER A 380 20.90 16.57 -13.00
CA SER A 380 21.83 16.99 -11.95
C SER A 380 21.15 16.96 -10.58
N TRP A 381 21.91 16.65 -9.52
CA TRP A 381 21.39 16.67 -8.14
C TRP A 381 20.84 18.05 -7.77
N ARG A 382 21.44 19.11 -8.31
CA ARG A 382 20.99 20.49 -8.14
C ARG A 382 19.62 20.71 -8.75
N ALA A 383 19.40 20.27 -9.99
CA ALA A 383 18.11 20.35 -10.66
C ALA A 383 17.05 19.50 -9.96
N PHE A 384 17.42 18.29 -9.52
CA PHE A 384 16.50 17.39 -8.80
C PHE A 384 15.92 18.06 -7.56
N ARG A 385 16.75 18.62 -6.68
CA ARG A 385 16.27 19.34 -5.48
C ARG A 385 15.42 20.57 -5.81
N ARG A 386 15.71 21.23 -6.93
CA ARG A 386 14.95 22.40 -7.38
C ARG A 386 13.55 22.01 -7.86
N PHE A 387 13.36 20.88 -8.53
CA PHE A 387 12.10 20.55 -9.21
C PHE A 387 11.23 19.50 -8.49
N PHE A 388 11.81 18.66 -7.65
CA PHE A 388 11.11 17.59 -6.96
C PHE A 388 10.71 17.99 -5.54
N ALA A 389 9.46 17.68 -5.16
CA ALA A 389 8.89 18.01 -3.86
C ALA A 389 9.08 16.86 -2.86
N ASP A 390 8.97 15.61 -3.33
CA ASP A 390 9.04 14.43 -2.48
C ASP A 390 9.90 13.34 -3.12
N LEU A 391 10.66 12.64 -2.27
CA LEU A 391 11.37 11.40 -2.59
C LEU A 391 10.80 10.27 -1.72
N THR A 392 10.33 9.19 -2.33
CA THR A 392 9.82 8.00 -1.64
C THR A 392 10.76 6.81 -1.86
N ILE A 393 11.22 6.19 -0.78
CA ILE A 393 12.09 5.01 -0.78
C ILE A 393 11.30 3.87 -0.13
N CYS A 394 11.00 2.83 -0.89
CA CYS A 394 10.33 1.63 -0.43
C CYS A 394 11.36 0.51 -0.23
N SER A 395 11.49 0.06 1.02
CA SER A 395 12.45 -0.94 1.47
C SER A 395 12.03 -2.37 1.13
N TYR A 396 11.44 -2.56 -0.04
CA TYR A 396 11.07 -3.89 -0.53
C TYR A 396 12.33 -4.68 -0.92
N ARG A 397 12.42 -5.90 -0.42
CA ARG A 397 13.47 -6.87 -0.77
C ARG A 397 12.81 -8.22 -0.98
N ASP A 398 13.32 -8.99 -1.94
CA ASP A 398 12.88 -10.36 -2.14
C ASP A 398 13.21 -11.19 -0.88
N ASN A 399 12.30 -12.09 -0.50
CA ASN A 399 12.45 -12.99 0.66
C ASN A 399 12.65 -12.28 2.01
N LEU A 400 12.09 -11.07 2.19
CA LEU A 400 12.08 -10.43 3.50
C LEU A 400 11.26 -11.27 4.49
N PHE A 401 11.81 -11.52 5.68
CA PHE A 401 11.02 -12.03 6.80
C PHE A 401 10.51 -10.83 7.61
N ASP A 402 9.22 -10.59 7.59
CA ASP A 402 8.59 -9.50 8.32
C ASP A 402 7.72 -10.00 9.47
N VAL A 403 7.69 -9.20 10.54
CA VAL A 403 6.85 -9.40 11.71
C VAL A 403 5.87 -8.22 11.77
N ARG A 404 4.57 -8.53 11.74
CA ARG A 404 3.50 -7.53 11.84
C ARG A 404 2.84 -7.66 13.20
N LEU A 405 2.73 -6.55 13.91
CA LEU A 405 2.13 -6.47 15.24
C LEU A 405 0.90 -5.58 15.17
N GLU A 406 -0.27 -6.12 15.47
CA GLU A 406 -1.47 -5.33 15.62
C GLU A 406 -1.48 -4.65 17.00
N GLY A 407 -1.89 -3.38 17.02
CA GLY A 407 -1.99 -2.60 18.25
C GLY A 407 -3.09 -1.56 18.16
N GLN A 408 -3.73 -1.29 19.30
CA GLN A 408 -4.74 -0.24 19.42
C GLN A 408 -4.27 0.81 20.41
N PHE A 409 -4.25 2.07 19.98
CA PHE A 409 -4.05 3.19 20.90
C PHE A 409 -5.38 3.52 21.58
N THR A 410 -5.46 3.34 22.89
CA THR A 410 -6.67 3.69 23.64
C THR A 410 -6.70 5.20 23.92
N PRO A 411 -7.87 5.87 23.85
CA PRO A 411 -7.96 7.34 24.01
C PRO A 411 -7.52 7.90 25.36
N HIS A 412 -7.24 7.05 26.35
CA HIS A 412 -6.98 7.42 27.75
C HIS A 412 -5.55 7.12 28.22
N ALA A 413 -4.56 7.10 27.32
CA ALA A 413 -3.17 6.98 27.72
C ALA A 413 -2.75 8.21 28.54
N ALA A 414 -2.81 8.10 29.87
CA ALA A 414 -2.55 9.19 30.83
C ALA A 414 -1.07 9.65 30.86
N HIS A 415 -0.18 8.98 30.11
CA HIS A 415 1.24 9.28 30.08
C HIS A 415 1.79 9.27 28.65
N SER A 416 2.86 10.05 28.45
CA SER A 416 3.56 10.22 27.18
C SER A 416 3.87 8.88 26.52
N VAL A 417 3.27 8.63 25.36
CA VAL A 417 3.51 7.42 24.57
C VAL A 417 4.87 7.55 23.88
N GLN A 418 5.81 6.66 24.20
CA GLN A 418 7.03 6.46 23.41
C GLN A 418 6.80 5.30 22.44
N ALA A 419 6.83 5.60 21.14
CA ALA A 419 6.88 4.58 20.10
C ALA A 419 8.31 4.05 19.97
N TYR A 420 8.48 2.73 20.02
CA TYR A 420 9.76 2.06 19.81
C TYR A 420 9.74 1.37 18.44
N TYR A 421 10.63 1.79 17.55
CA TYR A 421 10.91 1.06 16.31
C TYR A 421 12.04 0.05 16.59
N PHE A 422 11.76 -1.23 16.41
CA PHE A 422 12.78 -2.27 16.48
C PHE A 422 13.16 -2.70 15.07
N TYR A 423 14.40 -2.42 14.67
CA TYR A 423 15.01 -3.07 13.52
C TYR A 423 15.60 -4.39 14.01
N LEU A 424 15.11 -5.51 13.46
CA LEU A 424 15.74 -6.81 13.66
C LEU A 424 16.79 -6.98 12.55
N ASP A 425 18.04 -6.61 12.86
CA ASP A 425 19.18 -7.08 12.06
C ASP A 425 19.41 -8.58 12.35
N ARG A 426 19.69 -9.36 11.30
CA ARG A 426 20.17 -10.74 11.46
C ARG A 426 21.68 -10.76 11.64
#